data_AF-A0A5J5JWN0-F1
#
_entry.id   AF-A0A5J5JWN0-F1
#
_cell.length_a   1.000
_cell.length_b   1.000
_cell.length_c   1.000
_cell.angle_alpha   90.00
_cell.angle_beta   90.00
_cell.angle_gamma   90.00
#
_symmetry.space_group_name_H-M   'P 1'
#
loop_
_entity.id
_entity.type
_entity.pdbx_description
1 polymer ?
#
loop_
_entity_poly.entity_id
_entity_poly.type
_entity_poly.pdbx_seq_one_letter_code
_entity_poly.pdbx_strand_id
1 'polypeptide(L)'
;MSGDHFTPDEALREIGRMDRQVRRSTRGPGRAYLLVGLATMVYWPVMLLGGGVWPLIGGLGWVVLTITLCVYWARLRVHDRLLQRVRKPVEAAYVVTMALPFVYDVWLMPPRPTAGSTVALLALSVLAGLPLVYGASLLIRDSPAEAPLTRDR
;
A
#
# COMPACT_ATOMS: atom_id res chain seq x y z
N MET A 1 3.64 -0.01 -50.60
CA MET A 1 3.26 0.44 -49.25
C MET A 1 1.89 -0.12 -48.95
N SER A 2 1.85 -1.32 -48.38
CA SER A 2 0.59 -1.99 -48.04
C SER A 2 0.15 -1.47 -46.67
N GLY A 3 -1.01 -0.82 -46.63
CA GLY A 3 -1.63 -0.41 -45.37
C GLY A 3 -2.15 -1.65 -44.65
N ASP A 4 -1.55 -1.96 -43.51
CA ASP A 4 -2.05 -2.99 -42.60
C ASP A 4 -3.44 -2.56 -42.10
N HIS A 5 -4.47 -3.06 -42.78
CA HIS A 5 -5.86 -2.94 -42.35
C HIS A 5 -6.04 -3.79 -41.08
N PHE A 6 -5.83 -3.15 -39.93
CA PHE A 6 -6.23 -3.70 -38.65
C PHE A 6 -7.70 -4.08 -38.69
N THR A 7 -7.99 -5.37 -38.62
CA THR A 7 -9.37 -5.84 -38.55
C THR A 7 -9.97 -5.46 -37.18
N PRO A 8 -11.27 -5.09 -37.10
CA PRO A 8 -11.90 -4.71 -35.84
C PRO A 8 -11.73 -5.76 -34.72
N ASP A 9 -11.68 -7.04 -35.10
CA ASP A 9 -11.48 -8.16 -34.18
C ASP A 9 -10.04 -8.25 -33.64
N GLU A 10 -9.02 -7.86 -34.42
CA GLU A 10 -7.63 -7.75 -33.96
C GLU A 10 -7.46 -6.56 -33.01
N ALA A 11 -8.07 -5.41 -33.32
CA ALA A 11 -8.08 -4.26 -32.43
C ALA A 11 -8.74 -4.59 -31.09
N LEU A 12 -9.88 -5.31 -31.08
CA LEU A 12 -10.55 -5.75 -29.85
C LEU A 12 -9.75 -6.80 -29.07
N ARG A 13 -9.06 -7.73 -29.76
CA ARG A 13 -8.15 -8.68 -29.10
C ARG A 13 -6.96 -7.99 -28.47
N GLU A 14 -6.38 -6.99 -29.14
CA GLU A 14 -5.22 -6.25 -28.66
C GLU A 14 -5.59 -5.35 -27.47
N ILE A 15 -6.75 -4.69 -27.52
CA ILE A 15 -7.34 -3.97 -26.38
C ILE A 15 -7.58 -4.95 -25.22
N GLY A 16 -8.18 -6.12 -25.45
CA GLY A 16 -8.39 -7.12 -24.40
C GLY A 16 -7.09 -7.71 -23.80
N ARG A 17 -6.01 -7.77 -24.60
CA ARG A 17 -4.69 -8.21 -24.14
C ARG A 17 -4.01 -7.12 -23.30
N MET A 18 -4.08 -5.86 -23.76
CA MET A 18 -3.62 -4.71 -22.99
C MET A 18 -4.38 -4.57 -21.68
N ASP A 19 -5.70 -4.75 -21.68
CA ASP A 19 -6.56 -4.61 -20.50
C ASP A 19 -6.28 -5.72 -19.45
N ARG A 20 -5.95 -6.95 -19.90
CA ARG A 20 -5.44 -8.03 -19.03
C ARG A 20 -4.06 -7.75 -18.47
N GLN A 21 -3.19 -7.10 -19.24
CA GLN A 21 -1.83 -6.76 -18.81
C GLN A 21 -1.84 -5.58 -17.82
N VAL A 22 -2.72 -4.60 -18.03
CA VAL A 22 -3.02 -3.52 -17.08
C VAL A 22 -3.64 -4.08 -15.79
N ARG A 23 -4.60 -5.03 -15.89
CA ARG A 23 -5.19 -5.73 -14.71
C ARG A 23 -4.19 -6.52 -13.87
N ARG A 24 -3.15 -7.12 -14.47
CA ARG A 24 -2.08 -7.77 -13.70
C ARG A 24 -1.12 -6.75 -13.06
N SER A 25 -0.95 -5.59 -13.69
CA SER A 25 -0.11 -4.50 -13.19
C SER A 25 -0.71 -3.79 -11.96
N THR A 26 -2.01 -3.54 -11.92
CA THR A 26 -2.68 -2.80 -10.82
C THR A 26 -2.77 -3.57 -9.50
N ARG A 27 -2.72 -4.91 -9.50
CA ARG A 27 -2.72 -5.73 -8.28
C ARG A 27 -1.42 -5.63 -7.47
N GLY A 28 -0.29 -5.33 -8.12
CA GLY A 28 1.00 -5.17 -7.47
C GLY A 28 1.02 -3.99 -6.48
N PRO A 29 0.71 -2.76 -6.92
CA PRO A 29 0.61 -1.59 -6.07
C PRO A 29 -0.33 -1.78 -4.88
N GLY A 30 -1.54 -2.30 -5.08
CA GLY A 30 -2.49 -2.56 -3.99
C GLY A 30 -1.93 -3.50 -2.91
N ARG A 31 -1.22 -4.56 -3.31
CA ARG A 31 -0.54 -5.47 -2.37
C ARG A 31 0.60 -4.79 -1.62
N ALA A 32 1.37 -3.94 -2.29
CA ALA A 32 2.45 -3.19 -1.64
C ALA A 32 1.89 -2.23 -0.58
N TYR A 33 0.80 -1.51 -0.88
CA TYR A 33 0.11 -0.66 0.09
C TYR A 33 -0.39 -1.45 1.31
N LEU A 34 -1.01 -2.61 1.08
CA LEU A 34 -1.51 -3.45 2.15
C LEU A 34 -0.38 -4.01 3.03
N LEU A 35 0.72 -4.46 2.41
CA LEU A 35 1.89 -4.96 3.11
C LEU A 35 2.51 -3.87 4.00
N VAL A 36 2.69 -2.65 3.47
CA VAL A 36 3.24 -1.54 4.26
C VAL A 36 2.30 -1.14 5.37
N GLY A 37 0.99 -1.03 5.10
CA GLY A 37 0.00 -0.71 6.12
C GLY A 37 0.04 -1.69 7.29
N LEU A 38 0.07 -2.99 7.03
CA LEU A 38 0.21 -4.03 8.06
C LEU A 38 1.56 -3.95 8.77
N ALA A 39 2.65 -3.75 8.02
CA ALA A 39 3.97 -3.60 8.61
C ALA A 39 4.04 -2.40 9.56
N THR A 40 3.39 -1.27 9.23
CA THR A 40 3.31 -0.09 10.11
C THR A 40 2.58 -0.43 11.42
N MET A 41 1.48 -1.19 11.35
CA MET A 41 0.72 -1.58 12.54
C MET A 41 1.54 -2.45 13.51
N VAL A 42 2.44 -3.28 12.97
CA VAL A 42 3.32 -4.16 13.76
C VAL A 42 4.61 -3.45 14.19
N TYR A 43 5.13 -2.56 13.35
CA TYR A 43 6.37 -1.83 13.59
C TYR A 43 6.31 -1.03 14.88
N TRP A 44 5.26 -0.23 15.07
CA TRP A 44 5.15 0.67 16.23
C TRP A 44 5.15 -0.06 17.58
N PRO A 45 4.34 -1.11 17.80
CA PRO A 45 4.40 -1.91 19.01
C PRO A 45 5.76 -2.59 19.22
N VAL A 46 6.38 -3.12 18.16
CA VAL A 46 7.71 -3.76 18.27
C VAL A 46 8.79 -2.73 18.65
N MET A 47 8.72 -1.53 18.12
CA MET A 47 9.69 -0.46 18.39
C MET A 47 9.58 0.08 19.82
N LEU A 48 8.35 0.26 20.32
CA LEU A 48 8.10 0.97 21.58
C LEU A 48 7.86 0.05 22.78
N LEU A 49 7.37 -1.17 22.55
CA LEU A 49 7.16 -2.17 23.61
C LEU A 49 8.21 -3.28 23.57
N GLY A 50 8.93 -3.43 22.46
CA GLY A 50 10.01 -4.39 22.34
C GLY A 50 11.16 -4.02 23.26
N GLY A 51 11.35 -4.77 24.34
CA GLY A 51 12.57 -4.65 25.14
C GLY A 51 13.79 -5.25 24.41
N GLY A 52 14.99 -4.81 24.77
CA GLY A 52 16.24 -5.45 24.33
C GLY A 52 16.50 -5.29 22.82
N VAL A 53 16.59 -6.40 22.10
CA VAL A 53 17.01 -6.44 20.68
C VAL A 53 15.87 -6.19 19.69
N TRP A 54 14.62 -6.22 20.13
CA TRP A 54 13.44 -6.12 19.26
C TRP A 54 13.31 -4.79 18.52
N PRO A 55 13.59 -3.61 19.10
CA PRO A 55 13.56 -2.33 18.37
C PRO A 55 14.61 -2.27 17.28
N LEU A 56 15.77 -2.90 17.51
CA LEU A 56 16.87 -2.99 16.55
C LEU A 56 16.45 -3.83 15.33
N ILE A 57 15.83 -4.98 15.57
CA ILE A 57 15.29 -5.85 14.50
C ILE A 57 14.15 -5.15 13.77
N GLY A 58 13.23 -4.51 14.50
CA GLY A 58 12.10 -3.76 13.93
C GLY A 58 12.57 -2.60 13.04
N GLY A 59 13.56 -1.84 13.51
CA GLY A 59 14.20 -0.75 12.75
C GLY A 59 14.89 -1.27 11.48
N LEU A 60 15.68 -2.35 11.58
CA LEU A 60 16.34 -2.94 10.43
C LEU A 60 15.33 -3.45 9.39
N GLY A 61 14.29 -4.16 9.85
CA GLY A 61 13.20 -4.64 9.01
C GLY A 61 12.47 -3.51 8.30
N TRP A 62 12.22 -2.40 8.99
CA TRP A 62 11.60 -1.20 8.43
C TRP A 62 12.48 -0.54 7.35
N VAL A 63 13.79 -0.45 7.58
CA VAL A 63 14.74 0.09 6.59
C VAL A 63 14.77 -0.77 5.34
N VAL A 64 14.90 -2.10 5.48
CA VAL A 64 14.89 -3.04 4.35
C VAL A 64 13.58 -2.95 3.57
N LEU A 65 12.45 -2.89 4.28
CA LEU A 65 11.13 -2.72 3.67
C LEU A 65 11.07 -1.41 2.88
N THR A 66 11.50 -0.29 3.46
CA THR A 66 11.49 1.04 2.84
C THR A 66 12.34 1.05 1.56
N ILE A 67 13.56 0.50 1.61
CA ILE A 67 14.46 0.40 0.45
C ILE A 67 13.79 -0.43 -0.66
N THR A 68 13.26 -1.60 -0.31
CA THR A 68 12.57 -2.48 -1.27
C THR A 68 11.39 -1.78 -1.91
N LEU A 69 10.62 -1.01 -1.13
CA LEU A 69 9.51 -0.22 -1.62
C LEU A 69 9.96 0.90 -2.56
N CYS A 70 11.00 1.65 -2.19
CA CYS A 70 11.58 2.69 -3.02
C CYS A 70 12.04 2.15 -4.38
N VAL A 71 12.73 1.00 -4.40
CA VAL A 71 13.17 0.33 -5.62
C VAL A 71 11.96 -0.14 -6.46
N TYR A 72 10.95 -0.74 -5.81
CA TYR A 72 9.72 -1.17 -6.46
C TYR A 72 8.98 0.00 -7.12
N TRP A 73 8.79 1.10 -6.40
CA TRP A 73 8.15 2.31 -6.91
C TRP A 73 8.97 3.02 -7.98
N ALA A 74 10.29 3.03 -7.89
CA ALA A 74 11.16 3.59 -8.93
C ALA A 74 11.00 2.81 -10.25
N ARG A 75 10.88 1.48 -10.19
CA ARG A 75 10.60 0.65 -11.37
C ARG A 75 9.19 0.90 -11.94
N LEU A 76 8.20 1.11 -11.08
CA LEU A 76 6.81 1.39 -11.50
C LEU A 76 6.57 2.80 -12.02
N ARG A 77 7.33 3.81 -11.55
CA ARG A 77 7.19 5.22 -11.97
C ARG A 77 7.36 5.45 -13.48
N VAL A 78 7.92 4.48 -14.20
CA VAL A 78 8.07 4.56 -15.66
C VAL A 78 6.73 4.39 -16.39
N HIS A 79 5.68 3.85 -15.77
CA HIS A 79 4.50 3.36 -16.51
C HIS A 79 3.14 4.02 -16.24
N ASP A 80 2.95 4.89 -15.23
CA ASP A 80 1.58 5.37 -14.97
C ASP A 80 1.43 6.76 -14.31
N ARG A 81 0.84 7.70 -15.05
CA ARG A 81 0.43 9.04 -14.56
C ARG A 81 -0.89 8.98 -13.78
N LEU A 82 -1.77 8.01 -14.07
CA LEU A 82 -3.08 7.86 -13.41
C LEU A 82 -2.93 7.46 -11.93
N LEU A 83 -1.95 6.61 -11.61
CA LEU A 83 -1.63 6.22 -10.23
C LEU A 83 -1.23 7.40 -9.34
N GLN A 84 -0.68 8.50 -9.89
CA GLN A 84 -0.24 9.64 -9.08
C GLN A 84 -1.40 10.39 -8.39
N ARG A 85 -2.61 10.38 -8.95
CA ARG A 85 -3.73 11.18 -8.43
C ARG A 85 -4.31 10.59 -7.14
N VAL A 86 -4.44 9.28 -7.06
CA VAL A 86 -4.91 8.56 -5.86
C VAL A 86 -3.79 8.41 -4.83
N ARG A 87 -2.55 8.29 -5.29
CA ARG A 87 -1.38 8.08 -4.43
C ARG A 87 -1.03 9.27 -3.55
N LYS A 88 -1.11 10.51 -4.06
CA LYS A 88 -0.78 11.72 -3.28
C LYS A 88 -1.61 11.91 -2.00
N PRO A 89 -2.95 11.85 -2.03
CA PRO A 89 -3.75 12.03 -0.81
C PRO A 89 -3.54 10.88 0.18
N VAL A 90 -3.38 9.65 -0.31
CA VAL A 90 -3.11 8.49 0.55
C VAL A 90 -1.73 8.57 1.21
N GLU A 91 -0.70 8.95 0.46
CA GLU A 91 0.65 9.18 1.01
C GLU A 91 0.65 10.32 2.04
N ALA A 92 -0.05 11.42 1.77
CA ALA A 92 -0.16 12.53 2.72
C ALA A 92 -0.88 12.11 4.00
N ALA A 93 -2.02 11.42 3.89
CA ALA A 93 -2.75 10.88 5.04
C ALA A 93 -1.90 9.88 5.83
N TYR A 94 -1.14 9.02 5.14
CA TYR A 94 -0.21 8.10 5.78
C TYR A 94 0.88 8.85 6.56
N VAL A 95 1.53 9.85 5.96
CA VAL A 95 2.58 10.63 6.66
C VAL A 95 2.02 11.30 7.92
N VAL A 96 0.84 11.90 7.83
CA VAL A 96 0.19 12.55 8.97
C VAL A 96 -0.16 11.55 10.07
N THR A 97 -0.77 10.43 9.71
CA THR A 97 -1.18 9.40 10.69
C THR A 97 0.03 8.66 11.28
N MET A 98 1.10 8.47 10.52
CA MET A 98 2.34 7.84 10.98
C MET A 98 3.12 8.72 11.97
N ALA A 99 2.89 10.03 11.97
CA ALA A 99 3.44 10.92 13.00
C ALA A 99 2.71 10.79 14.36
N LEU A 100 1.47 10.28 14.40
CA LEU A 100 0.68 10.21 15.64
C LEU A 100 1.30 9.31 16.72
N PRO A 101 1.75 8.07 16.42
CA PRO A 101 2.44 7.24 17.41
C PRO A 101 3.74 7.89 17.90
N PHE A 102 4.47 8.58 17.02
CA PHE A 102 5.69 9.30 17.40
C PHE A 102 5.40 10.46 18.37
N VAL A 103 4.41 11.28 18.07
CA VAL A 103 4.00 12.38 18.96
C VAL A 103 3.50 11.84 20.30
N TYR A 104 2.74 10.74 20.27
CA TYR A 104 2.28 10.07 21.48
C TYR A 104 3.45 9.55 22.32
N ASP A 105 4.43 8.91 21.70
CA ASP A 105 5.63 8.41 22.37
C ASP A 105 6.42 9.52 23.05
N VAL A 106 6.70 10.61 22.32
CA VAL A 106 7.54 11.71 22.81
C VAL A 106 6.87 12.52 23.93
N TRP A 107 5.54 12.71 23.88
CA TRP A 107 4.84 13.67 24.74
C TRP A 107 3.89 13.05 25.77
N LEU A 108 3.35 11.86 25.51
CA LEU A 108 2.24 11.29 26.27
C LEU A 108 2.55 9.91 26.87
N MET A 109 3.56 9.20 26.36
CA MET A 109 3.92 7.86 26.82
C MET A 109 4.59 7.94 28.22
N PRO A 110 4.03 7.28 29.24
CA PRO A 110 4.65 7.25 30.54
C PRO A 110 5.96 6.42 30.50
N PRO A 111 6.95 6.72 31.36
CA PRO A 111 8.23 5.98 31.41
C PRO A 111 8.08 4.48 31.68
N ARG A 112 6.95 4.07 32.27
CA ARG A 112 6.55 2.68 32.41
C ARG A 112 5.22 2.48 31.68
N PRO A 113 5.16 1.60 30.67
CA PRO A 113 3.93 1.37 29.94
C PRO A 113 2.86 0.78 30.87
N THR A 114 1.74 1.47 30.96
CA THR A 114 0.51 1.00 31.63
C THR A 114 -0.39 0.30 30.61
N ALA A 115 -1.38 -0.48 31.08
CA ALA A 115 -2.35 -1.09 30.18
C ALA A 115 -3.06 -0.05 29.28
N GLY A 116 -3.40 1.12 29.84
CA GLY A 116 -4.03 2.22 29.09
C GLY A 116 -3.13 2.78 28.00
N SER A 117 -1.86 3.04 28.29
CA SER A 117 -0.91 3.55 27.29
C SER A 117 -0.58 2.53 26.20
N THR A 118 -0.53 1.24 26.55
CA THR A 118 -0.35 0.15 25.58
C THR A 118 -1.53 0.07 24.61
N VAL A 119 -2.77 0.14 25.13
CA VAL A 119 -3.97 0.12 24.29
C VAL A 119 -4.03 1.36 23.40
N ALA A 120 -3.71 2.54 23.93
CA ALA A 120 -3.65 3.78 23.15
C ALA A 120 -2.61 3.67 22.02
N LEU A 121 -1.42 3.15 22.32
CA LEU A 121 -0.38 2.95 21.32
C LEU A 121 -0.82 1.97 20.22
N LEU A 122 -1.43 0.84 20.60
CA LEU A 122 -1.96 -0.13 19.62
C LEU A 122 -3.02 0.51 18.73
N ALA A 123 -3.95 1.29 19.30
CA ALA A 123 -4.96 2.00 18.53
C ALA A 123 -4.32 3.00 17.54
N LEU A 124 -3.33 3.78 17.98
CA LEU A 124 -2.58 4.70 17.12
C LEU A 124 -1.80 3.97 16.03
N SER A 125 -1.25 2.80 16.33
CA SER A 125 -0.52 1.97 15.37
C SER A 125 -1.45 1.47 14.26
N VAL A 126 -2.68 1.05 14.61
CA VAL A 126 -3.72 0.68 13.65
C VAL A 126 -4.13 1.91 12.82
N LEU A 127 -4.36 3.05 13.45
CA LEU A 127 -4.69 4.31 12.76
C LEU A 127 -3.61 4.74 11.76
N ALA A 128 -2.33 4.55 12.08
CA ALA A 128 -1.22 4.83 11.19
C ALA A 128 -1.19 3.94 9.93
N GLY A 129 -1.61 2.67 10.05
CA GLY A 129 -1.66 1.75 8.91
C GLY A 129 -2.92 1.89 8.03
N LEU A 130 -4.00 2.45 8.58
CA LEU A 130 -5.32 2.50 7.94
C LEU A 130 -5.36 3.21 6.58
N PRO A 131 -4.72 4.38 6.38
CA PRO A 131 -4.73 5.05 5.08
C PRO A 131 -4.16 4.17 3.96
N LEU A 132 -3.13 3.36 4.26
CA LEU A 132 -2.52 2.47 3.27
C LEU A 132 -3.38 1.24 2.99
N VAL A 133 -4.03 0.67 4.02
CA VAL A 133 -5.00 -0.43 3.83
C VAL A 133 -6.20 0.05 3.03
N TYR A 134 -6.69 1.27 3.30
CA TYR A 134 -7.76 1.90 2.54
C TYR A 134 -7.33 2.15 1.10
N GLY A 135 -6.14 2.72 0.87
CA GLY A 135 -5.57 2.91 -0.46
C GLY A 135 -5.40 1.60 -1.24
N ALA A 136 -4.99 0.52 -0.57
CA ALA A 136 -4.96 -0.82 -1.15
C ALA A 136 -6.35 -1.29 -1.57
N SER A 137 -7.36 -1.11 -0.70
CA SER A 137 -8.73 -1.51 -0.99
C SER A 137 -9.33 -0.76 -2.19
N LEU A 138 -9.05 0.54 -2.31
CA LEU A 138 -9.43 1.35 -3.48
C LEU A 138 -8.78 0.80 -4.76
N LEU A 139 -7.46 0.59 -4.74
CA LEU A 139 -6.73 0.08 -5.91
C LEU A 139 -7.18 -1.33 -6.32
N ILE A 140 -7.58 -2.17 -5.35
CA ILE A 140 -8.07 -3.53 -5.61
C ILE A 140 -9.53 -3.52 -6.08
N ARG A 141 -10.39 -2.63 -5.55
CA ARG A 141 -11.81 -2.51 -5.95
C ARG A 141 -11.99 -1.83 -7.30
N ASP A 142 -11.22 -0.79 -7.57
CA ASP A 142 -11.25 -0.07 -8.84
C ASP A 142 -10.47 -0.81 -9.94
N SER A 143 -9.79 -1.90 -9.60
CA SER A 143 -9.37 -2.88 -10.59
C SER A 143 -10.63 -3.60 -11.07
N PRO A 144 -11.05 -3.46 -12.34
CA PRO A 144 -12.26 -4.10 -12.80
C PRO A 144 -12.12 -5.60 -12.54
N ALA A 145 -13.07 -6.17 -11.81
CA ALA A 145 -13.29 -7.58 -11.52
C ALA A 145 -14.71 -7.57 -10.94
N GLU A 146 -15.76 -8.06 -11.58
CA GLU A 146 -15.94 -9.13 -12.55
C GLU A 146 -17.14 -8.71 -13.42
N ALA A 147 -17.01 -8.76 -14.75
CA ALA A 147 -18.22 -8.95 -15.54
C ALA A 147 -18.37 -10.47 -15.65
N PRO A 148 -19.37 -11.09 -15.00
CA PRO A 148 -19.67 -12.47 -15.30
C PRO A 148 -19.99 -12.54 -16.79
N LEU A 149 -19.24 -13.36 -17.52
CA LEU A 149 -19.65 -13.79 -18.84
C LEU A 149 -20.92 -14.60 -18.65
N THR A 150 -22.08 -13.93 -18.55
CA THR A 150 -23.37 -14.51 -18.92
C THR A 150 -23.30 -14.73 -20.42
N ARG A 151 -22.73 -15.88 -20.75
CA ARG A 151 -22.75 -16.50 -22.05
C ARG A 151 -24.17 -17.01 -22.22
N ASP A 152 -25.03 -16.18 -22.81
CA ASP A 152 -26.30 -16.64 -23.34
C ASP A 152 -26.02 -17.79 -24.31
N ARG A 153 -26.68 -18.91 -24.05
CA ARG A 153 -26.82 -20.05 -24.95
C ARG A 153 -28.27 -20.10 -25.41
#